data_AF-A0A0J6FZY4-F1
#
_entry.id   AF-A0A0J6FZY4-F1
#
_cell.length_a   1.000
_cell.length_b   1.000
_cell.length_c   1.000
_cell.angle_alpha   90.00
_cell.angle_beta   90.00
_cell.angle_gamma   90.00
#
_symmetry.space_group_name_H-M   'P 1'
#
loop_
_entity.id
_entity.type
_entity.pdbx_description
1 polymer ?
#
loop_
_entity_poly.entity_id
_entity_poly.type
_entity_poly.pdbx_seq_one_letter_code
_entity_poly.pdbx_strand_id
1 'polypeptide(L)'
;MQSVSFALRLAMSASILIATMPSAHASAELEQAWLSLIRKTLPPSCHAEKLAVDGTVSGNNGLRQERWRMDTCRGEASYMVAYYPPAAFPNRQSPFKITRIDTGAVSTVHRAAADSR
;
A
#
# COMPACT_ATOMS: atom_id res chain seq x y z
N MET A 1 68.21 -15.35 20.62
CA MET A 1 67.19 -14.52 19.94
C MET A 1 65.85 -15.24 19.97
N GLN A 2 64.73 -14.51 19.93
CA GLN A 2 63.42 -14.97 20.42
C GLN A 2 62.58 -15.75 19.40
N SER A 3 61.63 -16.55 19.91
CA SER A 3 60.58 -17.23 19.14
C SER A 3 59.37 -16.31 18.86
N VAL A 4 58.98 -16.14 17.59
CA VAL A 4 57.72 -15.54 17.08
C VAL A 4 57.50 -16.02 15.62
N SER A 5 56.31 -16.36 15.08
CA SER A 5 55.08 -16.97 15.63
C SER A 5 54.21 -17.56 14.48
N PHE A 6 53.35 -18.53 14.84
CA PHE A 6 52.07 -18.95 14.21
C PHE A 6 51.62 -18.42 12.83
N ALA A 7 51.45 -19.38 11.91
CA ALA A 7 50.31 -19.61 11.01
C ALA A 7 49.29 -18.49 10.72
N LEU A 8 48.96 -18.33 9.43
CA LEU A 8 47.63 -17.85 9.01
C LEU A 8 47.01 -18.79 7.97
N ARG A 9 45.70 -19.04 8.13
CA ARG A 9 44.95 -20.12 7.46
C ARG A 9 44.24 -19.66 6.19
N LEU A 10 43.75 -20.64 5.42
CA LEU A 10 42.80 -20.48 4.33
C LEU A 10 41.70 -19.44 4.66
N ALA A 11 41.52 -18.46 3.77
CA ALA A 11 40.27 -17.73 3.65
C ALA A 11 39.44 -18.37 2.53
N MET A 12 38.48 -19.23 2.90
CA MET A 12 37.41 -19.61 1.98
C MET A 12 36.51 -18.38 1.78
N SER A 13 36.58 -17.77 0.59
CA SER A 13 35.67 -16.69 0.22
C SER A 13 34.25 -17.24 0.08
N ALA A 14 33.42 -16.98 1.09
CA ALA A 14 32.02 -17.40 1.09
C ALA A 14 31.23 -16.64 0.01
N SER A 15 30.82 -17.35 -1.04
CA SER A 15 29.86 -16.83 -2.03
C SER A 15 28.48 -16.66 -1.37
N ILE A 16 28.20 -15.44 -0.90
CA ILE A 16 26.89 -15.07 -0.38
C ILE A 16 25.89 -15.08 -1.56
N LEU A 17 25.06 -16.12 -1.66
CA LEU A 17 23.87 -16.08 -2.50
C LEU A 17 22.92 -15.02 -1.93
N ILE A 18 22.83 -13.88 -2.62
CA ILE A 18 21.80 -12.88 -2.36
C ILE A 18 20.47 -13.44 -2.89
N ALA A 19 19.71 -14.11 -2.02
CA ALA A 19 18.36 -14.52 -2.33
C ALA A 19 17.47 -13.28 -2.53
N THR A 20 17.01 -13.06 -3.74
CA THR A 20 16.09 -11.97 -4.08
C THR A 20 14.73 -12.22 -3.43
N MET A 21 14.40 -11.50 -2.36
CA MET A 21 13.11 -11.64 -1.68
C MET A 21 11.97 -11.05 -2.53
N PRO A 22 11.00 -11.85 -3.02
CA PRO A 22 10.00 -11.40 -3.99
C PRO A 22 8.79 -10.71 -3.33
N SER A 23 9.00 -9.95 -2.26
CA SER A 23 7.93 -9.49 -1.36
C SER A 23 7.29 -8.15 -1.74
N ALA A 24 7.95 -7.33 -2.55
CA ALA A 24 7.45 -5.98 -2.91
C ALA A 24 6.42 -5.97 -4.07
N HIS A 25 6.50 -6.92 -5.00
CA HIS A 25 5.63 -6.94 -6.18
C HIS A 25 4.17 -7.23 -5.83
N ALA A 26 3.91 -8.20 -4.94
CA ALA A 26 2.55 -8.55 -4.54
C ALA A 26 1.77 -7.38 -3.92
N SER A 27 2.43 -6.49 -3.16
CA SER A 27 1.79 -5.26 -2.65
C SER A 27 1.48 -4.26 -3.75
N ALA A 28 2.35 -4.11 -4.75
CA ALA A 28 2.15 -3.19 -5.86
C ALA A 28 0.99 -3.64 -6.78
N GLU A 29 0.85 -4.95 -7.01
CA GLU A 29 -0.26 -5.52 -7.78
C GLU A 29 -1.62 -5.30 -7.10
N LEU A 30 -1.72 -5.54 -5.78
CA LEU A 30 -2.94 -5.26 -5.01
C LEU A 30 -3.30 -3.77 -5.06
N GLU A 31 -2.31 -2.89 -4.91
CA GLU A 31 -2.48 -1.44 -4.99
C GLU A 31 -2.98 -0.99 -6.37
N GLN A 32 -2.36 -1.46 -7.45
CA GLN A 32 -2.80 -1.15 -8.81
C GLN A 32 -4.23 -1.66 -9.11
N ALA A 33 -4.60 -2.84 -8.60
CA ALA A 33 -5.94 -3.37 -8.72
C ALA A 33 -6.98 -2.48 -8.02
N TRP A 34 -6.72 -2.04 -6.79
CA TRP A 34 -7.58 -1.11 -6.06
C TRP A 34 -7.64 0.28 -6.73
N LEU A 35 -6.52 0.84 -7.18
CA LEU A 35 -6.48 2.10 -7.93
C LEU A 35 -7.30 2.03 -9.22
N SER A 36 -7.21 0.92 -9.97
CA SER A 36 -8.00 0.67 -11.17
C SER A 36 -9.50 0.64 -10.88
N LEU A 37 -9.92 0.02 -9.77
CA LEU A 37 -11.31 0.04 -9.33
C LEU A 37 -11.77 1.44 -8.90
N ILE A 38 -10.96 2.21 -8.16
CA ILE A 38 -11.30 3.58 -7.74
C ILE A 38 -11.50 4.47 -8.97
N ARG A 39 -10.58 4.42 -9.94
CA ARG A 39 -10.66 5.17 -11.20
C ARG A 39 -11.93 4.88 -12.00
N LYS A 40 -12.43 3.64 -11.98
CA LYS A 40 -13.72 3.27 -12.62
C LYS A 40 -14.96 3.88 -11.94
N THR A 41 -14.84 4.39 -10.70
CA THR A 41 -15.94 5.11 -10.01
C THR A 41 -15.94 6.62 -10.25
N LEU A 42 -14.92 7.13 -10.94
CA LEU A 42 -14.73 8.54 -11.25
C LEU A 42 -15.07 8.80 -12.73
N PRO A 43 -15.35 10.05 -13.13
CA PRO A 43 -15.52 10.40 -14.54
C PRO A 43 -14.28 10.00 -15.37
N PRO A 44 -14.44 9.71 -16.67
CA PRO A 44 -13.31 9.60 -17.60
C PRO A 44 -12.39 10.82 -17.48
N SER A 45 -11.08 10.59 -17.66
CA SER A 45 -9.98 11.57 -17.47
C SER A 45 -9.86 12.24 -16.09
N CYS A 46 -10.66 11.88 -15.09
CA CYS A 46 -10.48 12.37 -13.72
C CYS A 46 -9.13 11.90 -13.14
N HIS A 47 -8.32 12.85 -12.66
CA HIS A 47 -7.14 12.54 -11.85
C HIS A 47 -7.55 11.73 -10.61
N ALA A 48 -6.70 10.76 -10.23
CA ALA A 48 -6.86 9.94 -9.03
C ALA A 48 -5.50 9.38 -8.57
N GLU A 49 -5.01 9.89 -7.45
CA GLU A 49 -3.72 9.56 -6.83
C GLU A 49 -3.91 9.20 -5.36
N LYS A 50 -3.14 8.23 -4.85
CA LYS A 50 -3.19 7.85 -3.44
C LYS A 50 -2.23 8.72 -2.65
N LEU A 51 -2.77 9.59 -1.78
CA LEU A 51 -2.00 10.44 -0.89
C LEU A 51 -1.44 9.66 0.31
N ALA A 52 -2.27 8.82 0.94
CA ALA A 52 -1.90 8.15 2.19
C ALA A 52 -2.69 6.85 2.43
N VAL A 53 -2.16 6.01 3.33
CA VAL A 53 -2.88 4.90 3.96
C VAL A 53 -3.08 5.26 5.43
N ASP A 54 -4.32 5.58 5.79
CA ASP A 54 -4.75 6.07 7.11
C ASP A 54 -5.08 4.94 8.10
N GLY A 55 -4.78 3.68 7.74
CA GLY A 55 -4.97 2.50 8.58
C GLY A 55 -5.08 1.21 7.77
N THR A 56 -4.55 0.12 8.33
CA THR A 56 -4.53 -1.22 7.72
C THR A 56 -5.02 -2.25 8.73
N VAL A 57 -5.86 -3.18 8.27
CA VAL A 57 -6.32 -4.35 9.02
C VAL A 57 -5.94 -5.60 8.22
N SER A 58 -5.23 -6.52 8.88
CA SER A 58 -4.79 -7.79 8.29
C SER A 58 -5.38 -8.95 9.07
N GLY A 59 -6.12 -9.84 8.41
CA GLY A 59 -6.63 -11.08 8.99
C GLY A 59 -5.62 -12.23 8.86
N ASN A 60 -5.67 -13.17 9.80
CA ASN A 60 -4.86 -14.40 9.78
C ASN A 60 -5.13 -15.30 8.56
N ASN A 61 -6.26 -15.12 7.88
CA ASN A 61 -6.63 -15.78 6.63
C ASN A 61 -6.18 -15.02 5.37
N GLY A 62 -5.30 -14.03 5.50
CA GLY A 62 -4.79 -13.21 4.38
C GLY A 62 -5.74 -12.13 3.89
N LEU A 63 -6.88 -11.91 4.56
CA LEU A 63 -7.67 -10.69 4.39
C LEU A 63 -6.77 -9.46 4.60
N ARG A 64 -6.79 -8.52 3.67
CA ARG A 64 -6.18 -7.18 3.85
C ARG A 64 -7.22 -6.12 3.56
N GLN A 65 -7.38 -5.17 4.46
CA GLN A 65 -8.26 -4.02 4.30
C GLN A 65 -7.50 -2.75 4.68
N GLU A 66 -7.62 -1.70 3.87
CA GLU A 66 -6.93 -0.43 4.09
C GLU A 66 -7.88 0.75 3.91
N ARG A 67 -7.70 1.79 4.74
CA ARG A 67 -8.31 3.10 4.53
C ARG A 67 -7.31 3.96 3.77
N TRP A 68 -7.65 4.33 2.56
CA TRP A 68 -6.85 5.19 1.70
C TRP A 68 -7.42 6.60 1.66
N ARG A 69 -6.53 7.59 1.67
CA ARG A 69 -6.83 8.96 1.28
C ARG A 69 -6.33 9.18 -0.14
N MET A 70 -7.20 9.73 -0.97
CA MET A 70 -6.99 9.94 -2.40
C MET A 70 -7.12 11.42 -2.72
N ASP A 71 -6.24 11.96 -3.56
CA ASP A 71 -6.55 13.17 -4.32
C ASP A 71 -7.33 12.78 -5.57
N THR A 72 -8.31 13.60 -5.95
CA THR A 72 -9.13 13.38 -7.13
C THR A 72 -9.50 14.70 -7.80
N CYS A 73 -9.94 14.65 -9.06
CA CYS A 73 -10.49 15.83 -9.75
C CYS A 73 -11.73 16.48 -9.07
N ARG A 74 -12.24 15.89 -7.97
CA ARG A 74 -13.35 16.41 -7.15
C ARG A 74 -12.89 16.82 -5.74
N GLY A 75 -11.58 16.93 -5.51
CA GLY A 75 -10.96 17.12 -4.20
C GLY A 75 -10.63 15.80 -3.50
N GLU A 76 -10.12 15.89 -2.27
CA GLU A 76 -9.77 14.73 -1.46
C GLU A 76 -10.98 13.81 -1.19
N ALA A 77 -10.74 12.50 -1.22
CA ALA A 77 -11.73 11.47 -0.93
C ALA A 77 -11.10 10.31 -0.13
N SER A 78 -11.91 9.63 0.67
CA SER A 78 -11.53 8.47 1.47
C SER A 78 -12.16 7.19 0.95
N TYR A 79 -11.35 6.16 0.76
CA TYR A 79 -11.81 4.85 0.30
C TYR A 79 -11.39 3.76 1.28
N MET A 80 -12.31 2.87 1.62
CA MET A 80 -11.97 1.56 2.17
C MET A 80 -11.72 0.61 1.00
N VAL A 81 -10.52 0.05 0.91
CA VAL A 81 -10.14 -0.95 -0.08
C VAL A 81 -9.88 -2.28 0.62
N ALA A 82 -10.29 -3.40 0.02
CA ALA A 82 -10.16 -4.72 0.62
C ALA A 82 -9.80 -5.79 -0.41
N TYR A 83 -8.97 -6.74 0.03
CA TYR A 83 -8.55 -7.93 -0.70
C TYR A 83 -8.89 -9.17 0.13
N TYR A 84 -9.61 -10.08 -0.50
CA TYR A 84 -10.10 -11.32 0.03
C TYR A 84 -9.46 -12.46 -0.79
N PRO A 85 -8.45 -13.18 -0.26
CA PRO A 85 -7.82 -14.29 -0.96
C PRO A 85 -8.85 -15.34 -1.39
N PRO A 86 -8.91 -15.76 -2.67
CA PRO A 86 -9.90 -16.74 -3.13
C PRO A 86 -9.92 -18.05 -2.33
N ALA A 87 -8.76 -18.52 -1.86
CA ALA A 87 -8.65 -19.73 -1.04
C ALA A 87 -9.36 -19.60 0.33
N ALA A 88 -9.40 -18.39 0.92
CA ALA A 88 -10.07 -18.13 2.20
C ALA A 88 -11.52 -17.63 2.03
N PHE A 89 -11.86 -17.11 0.86
CA PHE A 89 -13.17 -16.51 0.56
C PHE A 89 -13.72 -16.96 -0.81
N PRO A 90 -13.90 -18.27 -1.05
CA PRO A 90 -14.15 -18.82 -2.40
C PRO A 90 -15.49 -18.37 -3.02
N ASN A 91 -16.48 -18.04 -2.20
CA ASN A 91 -17.83 -17.68 -2.66
C ASN A 91 -17.98 -16.20 -3.08
N ARG A 92 -16.87 -15.46 -3.23
CA ARG A 92 -16.90 -14.05 -3.63
C ARG A 92 -16.78 -13.90 -5.14
N GLN A 93 -17.66 -13.10 -5.74
CA GLN A 93 -17.60 -12.73 -7.17
C GLN A 93 -16.30 -11.99 -7.56
N SER A 94 -15.66 -11.33 -6.59
CA SER A 94 -14.38 -10.63 -6.77
C SER A 94 -13.54 -10.73 -5.50
N PRO A 95 -12.22 -10.99 -5.61
CA PRO A 95 -11.31 -10.90 -4.48
C PRO A 95 -11.07 -9.45 -4.04
N PHE A 96 -11.32 -8.46 -4.91
CA PHE A 96 -11.19 -7.04 -4.60
C PHE A 96 -12.55 -6.40 -4.29
N LYS A 97 -12.59 -5.52 -3.28
CA LYS A 97 -13.72 -4.62 -3.00
C LYS A 97 -13.17 -3.22 -2.75
N ILE A 98 -13.91 -2.21 -3.21
CA ILE A 98 -13.72 -0.81 -2.80
C ILE A 98 -15.03 -0.27 -2.24
N THR A 99 -14.97 0.73 -1.38
CA THR A 99 -16.13 1.46 -0.85
C THR A 99 -15.67 2.88 -0.51
N ARG A 100 -16.31 3.90 -1.09
CA ARG A 100 -16.07 5.30 -0.71
C ARG A 100 -16.69 5.54 0.66
N ILE A 101 -15.97 6.19 1.57
CA ILE A 101 -16.35 6.32 3.00
C ILE A 101 -16.39 7.77 3.49
N ASP A 102 -16.48 8.73 2.56
CA ASP A 102 -16.50 10.17 2.83
C ASP A 102 -17.69 10.57 3.71
N THR A 103 -17.50 10.58 5.03
CA THR A 103 -18.48 11.06 6.00
C THR A 103 -18.41 12.59 6.14
N GLY A 104 -18.63 13.29 5.02
CA GLY A 104 -18.96 14.73 5.02
C GLY A 104 -17.94 15.69 5.63
N ALA A 105 -16.68 15.28 5.82
CA ALA A 105 -15.62 16.13 6.34
C ALA A 105 -15.18 17.15 5.26
N VAL A 106 -16.00 18.18 5.07
CA VAL A 106 -15.60 19.42 4.40
C VAL A 106 -14.31 19.91 5.06
N SER A 107 -13.23 20.03 4.28
CA SER A 107 -11.96 20.55 4.79
C SER A 107 -12.14 22.00 5.24
N THR A 108 -12.33 22.19 6.55
CA THR A 108 -12.54 23.49 7.19
C THR A 108 -11.27 24.36 7.16
N VAL A 109 -10.14 23.79 6.76
CA VAL A 109 -8.82 24.44 6.73
C VAL A 109 -8.76 25.61 5.72
N HIS A 110 -9.56 25.58 4.64
CA HIS A 110 -9.52 26.65 3.62
C HIS A 110 -10.43 27.86 3.89
N ARG A 111 -11.29 27.87 4.92
CA ARG A 111 -12.18 29.03 5.18
C ARG A 111 -11.53 30.14 6.01
N ALA A 112 -10.44 29.86 6.74
CA ALA A 112 -9.77 30.83 7.60
C ALA A 112 -9.03 31.97 6.87
N ALA A 113 -8.86 31.88 5.54
CA ALA A 113 -8.12 32.88 4.75
C ALA A 113 -9.02 33.93 4.05
N ALA A 114 -10.35 33.81 4.15
CA ALA A 114 -11.29 34.68 3.44
C ALA A 114 -11.86 35.84 4.27
N ASP A 115 -11.97 35.67 5.60
CA ASP A 115 -12.69 36.59 6.51
C ASP A 115 -11.75 37.57 7.26
N SER A 116 -10.60 37.91 6.68
CA SER A 116 -9.60 38.82 7.27
C SER A 116 -9.30 40.03 6.36
N ARG A 117 -10.36 40.72 5.91
CA ARG A 117 -10.31 42.00 5.17
C ARG A 117 -11.19 43.03 5.86
#